data_AF-A0A849Z3P1-F1
#
_entry.id   AF-A0A849Z3P1-F1
#
_cell.length_a   1.000
_cell.length_b   1.000
_cell.length_c   1.000
_cell.angle_alpha   90.00
_cell.angle_beta   90.00
_cell.angle_gamma   90.00
#
_symmetry.space_group_name_H-M   'P 1'
#
loop_
_entity.id
_entity.type
_entity.pdbx_description
1 polymer ?
#
loop_
_entity_poly.entity_id
_entity_poly.type
_entity_poly.pdbx_seq_one_letter_code
_entity_poly.pdbx_strand_id
1 'polypeptide(L)'
;MATEPLEPIIELLAGSLGDDTAREIVRREAQAMGLGPNVTEADRISLLRRIESQSGPAGLAARLALMRLHRQRGLSGSMPAVTNGPAGARPGDTKHDDKTADSSGRVSRVELVDLFAKSLGATSAEAIVKRAMLRTGLPGPTMTAKEATLVLDAIENEGGVGAAVARFAKVRFLLKVR
;
A
#
# COMPACT_ATOMS: atom_id res chain seq x y z
N MET A 1 -18.98 -27.37 -5.13
CA MET A 1 -18.03 -26.28 -5.41
C MET A 1 -18.55 -25.55 -6.64
N ALA A 2 -18.80 -24.24 -6.56
CA ALA A 2 -19.27 -23.48 -7.71
C ALA A 2 -18.10 -23.32 -8.70
N THR A 3 -18.23 -23.91 -9.88
CA THR A 3 -17.32 -23.68 -11.00
C THR A 3 -17.80 -22.44 -11.74
N GLU A 4 -16.95 -21.43 -11.82
CA GLU A 4 -17.23 -20.18 -12.53
C GLU A 4 -16.36 -20.07 -13.78
N PRO A 5 -16.84 -19.37 -14.82
CA PRO A 5 -16.07 -19.11 -16.03
C PRO A 5 -14.82 -18.26 -15.72
N LEU A 6 -13.90 -18.15 -16.69
CA LEU A 6 -12.67 -17.35 -16.58
C LEU A 6 -12.94 -15.82 -16.68
N GLU A 7 -14.07 -15.44 -17.27
CA GLU A 7 -14.52 -14.06 -17.48
C GLU A 7 -14.36 -13.11 -16.28
N PRO A 8 -14.73 -13.47 -15.03
CA PRO A 8 -14.58 -12.58 -13.88
C PRO A 8 -13.11 -12.20 -13.59
N ILE A 9 -12.14 -13.09 -13.88
CA ILE A 9 -10.72 -12.76 -13.73
C ILE A 9 -10.28 -11.79 -14.83
N ILE A 10 -10.76 -12.03 -16.04
CA ILE A 10 -10.45 -11.19 -17.21
C ILE A 10 -10.96 -9.78 -16.94
N GLU A 11 -12.19 -9.61 -16.47
CA GLU A 11 -12.75 -8.30 -16.10
C GLU A 11 -11.93 -7.60 -15.01
N LEU A 12 -11.48 -8.35 -13.98
CA LEU A 12 -10.65 -7.80 -12.91
C LEU A 12 -9.32 -7.24 -13.40
N LEU A 13 -8.70 -7.91 -14.39
CA LEU A 13 -7.42 -7.49 -14.98
C LEU A 13 -7.61 -6.46 -16.10
N ALA A 14 -8.73 -6.51 -16.84
CA ALA A 14 -9.05 -5.62 -17.94
C ALA A 14 -9.06 -4.15 -17.50
N GLY A 15 -9.53 -3.88 -16.27
CA GLY A 15 -9.48 -2.54 -15.68
C GLY A 15 -8.08 -1.97 -15.44
N SER A 16 -7.01 -2.72 -15.69
CA SER A 16 -5.62 -2.26 -15.56
C SER A 16 -4.75 -2.53 -16.79
N LEU A 17 -5.05 -3.56 -17.58
CA LEU A 17 -4.25 -3.97 -18.75
C LEU A 17 -4.95 -3.76 -20.10
N GLY A 18 -6.25 -3.45 -20.10
CA GLY A 18 -7.10 -3.55 -21.28
C GLY A 18 -7.66 -4.97 -21.47
N ASP A 19 -8.83 -5.06 -22.10
CA ASP A 19 -9.61 -6.28 -22.23
C ASP A 19 -8.88 -7.37 -23.06
N ASP A 20 -8.30 -6.98 -24.19
CA ASP A 20 -7.59 -7.90 -25.08
C ASP A 20 -6.32 -8.48 -24.42
N THR A 21 -5.50 -7.62 -23.82
CA THR A 21 -4.28 -8.02 -23.10
C THR A 21 -4.60 -8.92 -21.91
N ALA A 22 -5.66 -8.61 -21.16
CA ALA A 22 -6.10 -9.42 -20.03
C ALA A 22 -6.55 -10.81 -20.48
N ARG A 23 -7.34 -10.90 -21.56
CA ARG A 23 -7.76 -12.19 -22.15
C ARG A 23 -6.57 -13.02 -22.58
N GLU A 24 -5.62 -12.42 -23.28
CA GLU A 24 -4.44 -13.13 -23.80
C GLU A 24 -3.61 -13.72 -22.65
N ILE A 25 -3.29 -12.90 -21.64
CA ILE A 25 -2.49 -13.33 -20.48
C ILE A 25 -3.21 -14.43 -19.70
N VAL A 26 -4.50 -14.24 -19.40
CA VAL A 26 -5.29 -15.23 -18.64
C VAL A 26 -5.38 -16.55 -19.38
N ARG A 27 -5.66 -16.54 -20.70
CA ARG A 27 -5.72 -17.76 -21.49
C ARG A 27 -4.38 -18.47 -21.55
N ARG A 28 -3.29 -17.73 -21.80
CA ARG A 28 -1.93 -18.28 -21.85
C ARG A 28 -1.56 -18.97 -20.53
N GLU A 29 -1.78 -18.31 -19.40
CA GLU A 29 -1.46 -18.89 -18.10
C GLU A 29 -2.40 -20.02 -17.69
N ALA A 30 -3.69 -19.93 -18.01
CA ALA A 30 -4.65 -20.99 -17.73
C ALA A 30 -4.29 -22.25 -18.51
N GLN A 31 -3.93 -22.11 -19.78
CA GLN A 31 -3.46 -23.21 -20.62
C GLN A 31 -2.13 -23.78 -20.08
N ALA A 32 -1.19 -22.92 -19.66
CA ALA A 32 0.07 -23.36 -19.05
C ALA A 32 -0.10 -24.06 -17.68
N MET A 33 -1.27 -23.94 -17.06
CA MET A 33 -1.65 -24.65 -15.83
C MET A 33 -2.53 -25.88 -16.11
N GLY A 34 -2.93 -26.11 -17.36
CA GLY A 34 -3.88 -27.17 -17.70
C GLY A 34 -5.28 -26.92 -17.14
N LEU A 35 -5.64 -25.67 -16.86
CA LEU A 35 -6.95 -25.30 -16.35
C LEU A 35 -7.99 -25.35 -17.48
N GLY A 36 -9.12 -26.00 -17.21
CA GLY A 36 -10.25 -26.06 -18.11
C GLY A 36 -11.05 -24.74 -18.18
N PRO A 37 -12.14 -24.69 -18.97
CA PRO A 37 -13.00 -23.51 -19.09
C PRO A 37 -13.72 -23.13 -17.78
N ASN A 38 -13.86 -24.11 -16.89
CA ASN A 38 -14.51 -24.00 -15.60
C ASN A 38 -13.43 -24.10 -14.51
N VAL A 39 -13.21 -23.01 -13.79
CA VAL A 39 -12.19 -22.93 -12.75
C VAL A 39 -12.83 -22.76 -11.39
N THR A 40 -12.25 -23.43 -10.39
CA THR A 40 -12.65 -23.22 -8.99
C THR A 40 -12.07 -21.92 -8.46
N GLU A 41 -12.61 -21.39 -7.36
CA GLU A 41 -12.04 -20.20 -6.71
C GLU A 41 -10.57 -20.37 -6.32
N ALA A 42 -10.16 -21.58 -5.91
CA ALA A 42 -8.77 -21.89 -5.59
C ALA A 42 -7.86 -21.81 -6.83
N ASP A 43 -8.36 -22.28 -7.99
CA ASP A 43 -7.62 -22.19 -9.26
C ASP A 43 -7.46 -20.75 -9.70
N ARG A 44 -8.49 -19.91 -9.48
CA ARG A 44 -8.45 -18.48 -9.81
C ARG A 44 -7.37 -17.73 -9.01
N ILE A 45 -7.28 -18.01 -7.71
CA ILE A 45 -6.24 -17.42 -6.85
C ILE A 45 -4.86 -17.91 -7.30
N SER A 46 -4.73 -19.20 -7.62
CA SER A 46 -3.47 -19.78 -8.08
C SER A 46 -3.01 -19.19 -9.41
N LEU A 47 -3.93 -18.99 -10.36
CA LEU A 47 -3.69 -18.32 -11.63
C LEU A 47 -3.21 -16.87 -11.41
N LEU A 48 -3.91 -16.09 -10.57
CA LEU A 48 -3.52 -14.71 -10.27
C LEU A 48 -2.15 -14.63 -9.60
N ARG A 49 -1.80 -15.55 -8.69
CA ARG A 49 -0.46 -15.61 -8.08
C ARG A 49 0.62 -15.94 -9.10
N ARG A 50 0.32 -16.79 -10.08
CA ARG A 50 1.25 -17.08 -11.18
C ARG A 50 1.49 -15.85 -12.05
N ILE A 51 0.43 -15.10 -12.39
CA ILE A 51 0.57 -13.83 -13.13
C ILE A 51 1.32 -12.79 -12.28
N GLU A 52 1.06 -12.71 -10.97
CA GLU A 52 1.77 -11.81 -10.04
C GLU A 52 3.29 -12.05 -10.04
N SER A 53 3.71 -13.30 -10.19
CA SER A 53 5.15 -13.65 -10.26
C SER A 53 5.84 -13.14 -11.53
N GLN A 54 5.08 -12.71 -12.55
CA GLN A 54 5.65 -12.12 -13.77
C GLN A 54 6.05 -10.66 -13.52
N SER A 55 7.26 -10.30 -13.95
CA SER A 55 7.71 -8.92 -13.92
C SER A 55 6.94 -8.05 -14.93
N GLY A 56 6.61 -6.82 -14.54
CA GLY A 56 6.00 -5.81 -15.43
C GLY A 56 4.54 -5.49 -15.09
N PRO A 57 3.80 -4.89 -16.04
CA PRO A 57 2.44 -4.39 -15.78
C PRO A 57 1.45 -5.52 -15.45
N ALA A 58 1.65 -6.72 -16.01
CA ALA A 58 0.81 -7.89 -15.75
C ALA A 58 0.85 -8.32 -14.28
N GLY A 59 2.05 -8.42 -13.70
CA GLY A 59 2.21 -8.79 -12.29
C GLY A 59 1.63 -7.75 -11.33
N LEU A 60 1.78 -6.46 -11.66
CA LEU A 60 1.19 -5.38 -10.86
C LEU A 60 -0.34 -5.43 -10.92
N ALA A 61 -0.93 -5.64 -12.09
CA ALA A 61 -2.38 -5.78 -12.26
C ALA A 61 -2.93 -7.00 -11.48
N ALA A 62 -2.22 -8.14 -11.52
CA ALA A 62 -2.61 -9.33 -10.75
C ALA A 62 -2.56 -9.09 -9.24
N ARG A 63 -1.54 -8.36 -8.75
CA ARG A 63 -1.45 -7.98 -7.34
C ARG A 63 -2.60 -7.07 -6.92
N LEU A 64 -2.99 -6.10 -7.76
CA LEU A 64 -4.17 -5.26 -7.52
C LEU A 64 -5.47 -6.09 -7.49
N ALA A 65 -5.62 -7.03 -8.42
CA ALA A 65 -6.77 -7.93 -8.47
C ALA A 65 -6.87 -8.80 -7.21
N LEU A 66 -5.76 -9.38 -6.75
CA LEU A 66 -5.69 -10.13 -5.49
C LEU A 66 -6.11 -9.29 -4.28
N MET A 67 -5.64 -8.04 -4.18
CA MET A 67 -6.05 -7.15 -3.10
C MET A 67 -7.55 -6.83 -3.13
N ARG A 68 -8.14 -6.63 -4.32
CA ARG A 68 -9.59 -6.41 -4.46
C ARG A 68 -10.39 -7.64 -4.05
N LEU A 69 -9.95 -8.83 -4.45
CA LEU A 69 -10.58 -10.10 -4.10
C LEU A 69 -10.53 -10.37 -2.59
N HIS A 70 -9.38 -10.10 -1.95
CA HIS A 70 -9.26 -10.16 -0.49
C HIS A 70 -10.15 -9.15 0.23
N ARG A 71 -10.29 -7.93 -0.31
CA ARG A 71 -11.19 -6.91 0.26
C ARG A 71 -12.65 -7.33 0.14
N GLN A 72 -13.07 -7.92 -0.98
CA GLN A 72 -14.42 -8.46 -1.15
C GLN A 72 -14.73 -9.60 -0.18
N ARG A 73 -13.77 -10.51 0.05
CA ARG A 73 -13.90 -11.56 1.09
C ARG A 73 -13.95 -10.99 2.50
N GLY A 74 -13.15 -9.97 2.80
CA GLY A 74 -13.15 -9.28 4.10
C GLY A 74 -14.46 -8.54 4.40
N LEU A 75 -15.18 -8.09 3.37
CA LEU A 75 -16.47 -7.40 3.52
C LEU A 75 -17.65 -8.35 3.83
N SER A 76 -17.47 -9.67 3.73
CA SER A 76 -18.46 -10.65 4.21
C SER A 76 -18.36 -10.93 5.72
N GLY A 77 -17.32 -10.41 6.39
CA GLY A 77 -17.16 -10.46 7.84
C GLY A 77 -17.12 -9.05 8.43
N SER A 78 -18.30 -8.48 8.70
CA SER A 78 -18.57 -7.34 9.59
C SER A 78 -17.43 -6.34 9.84
N MET A 79 -17.39 -5.24 9.07
CA MET A 79 -16.89 -3.92 9.52
C MET A 79 -17.45 -2.81 8.60
N PRO A 80 -17.63 -1.58 9.13
CA PRO A 80 -18.57 -0.60 8.56
C PRO A 80 -18.04 0.04 7.27
N ALA A 81 -18.99 0.28 6.37
CA ALA A 81 -18.80 0.94 5.10
C ALA A 81 -18.19 2.34 5.29
N VAL A 82 -16.96 2.52 4.82
CA VAL A 82 -16.44 3.85 4.49
C VAL A 82 -16.94 4.15 3.09
N THR A 83 -17.98 4.96 3.02
CA THR A 83 -18.53 5.54 1.78
C THR A 83 -17.45 6.36 1.07
N ASN A 84 -17.07 5.91 -0.12
CA ASN A 84 -16.37 6.75 -1.09
C ASN A 84 -17.34 7.82 -1.61
N GLY A 85 -17.05 9.09 -1.34
CA GLY A 85 -17.66 10.22 -2.05
C GLY A 85 -17.05 10.38 -3.46
N PRO A 86 -17.81 10.95 -4.42
CA PRO A 86 -17.41 10.97 -5.82
C PRO A 86 -16.37 12.04 -6.14
N ALA A 87 -15.60 11.76 -7.19
CA ALA A 87 -14.67 12.66 -7.82
C ALA A 87 -15.32 13.99 -8.25
N GLY A 88 -14.67 15.09 -7.94
CA GLY A 88 -14.98 16.39 -8.54
C GLY A 88 -14.45 17.59 -7.75
N ALA A 89 -13.19 17.98 -7.96
CA ALA A 89 -12.75 19.38 -7.93
C ALA A 89 -11.26 19.50 -8.31
N ARG A 90 -11.05 20.05 -9.50
CA ARG A 90 -9.98 20.97 -9.98
C ARG A 90 -8.59 21.00 -9.28
N PRO A 91 -7.50 21.10 -10.07
CA PRO A 91 -6.18 21.45 -9.55
C PRO A 91 -6.18 22.94 -9.15
N GLY A 92 -6.20 23.18 -7.84
CA GLY A 92 -5.95 24.50 -7.26
C GLY A 92 -4.50 24.58 -6.82
N ASP A 93 -3.74 25.43 -7.49
CA ASP A 93 -2.50 26.02 -7.00
C ASP A 93 -2.64 26.40 -5.52
N THR A 94 -1.94 25.68 -4.65
CA THR A 94 -1.62 26.18 -3.32
C THR A 94 -0.12 26.13 -3.17
N LYS A 95 0.51 27.23 -3.59
CA LYS A 95 1.73 27.72 -2.97
C LYS A 95 1.51 27.71 -1.46
N HIS A 96 2.15 26.78 -0.77
CA HIS A 96 2.47 26.96 0.64
C HIS A 96 3.95 27.30 0.73
N ASP A 97 4.24 28.56 0.47
CA ASP A 97 5.27 29.24 1.23
C ASP A 97 4.79 29.38 2.68
N ASP A 98 5.78 29.41 3.56
CA ASP A 98 5.73 29.73 4.97
C ASP A 98 5.34 28.60 5.95
N LYS A 99 6.39 27.93 6.45
CA LYS A 99 6.45 27.63 7.89
C LYS A 99 7.89 27.60 8.37
N THR A 100 8.39 28.80 8.66
CA THR A 100 9.15 29.12 9.86
C THR A 100 9.51 27.91 10.72
N ALA A 101 10.77 27.49 10.58
CA ALA A 101 11.46 26.56 11.46
C ALA A 101 11.63 27.19 12.85
N ASP A 102 10.55 27.21 13.62
CA ASP A 102 10.65 27.55 15.03
C ASP A 102 11.30 26.37 15.75
N SER A 103 12.54 26.63 16.18
CA SER A 103 13.56 25.68 16.60
C SER A 103 13.29 25.20 18.03
N SER A 104 12.06 24.75 18.30
CA SER A 104 11.64 24.31 19.63
C SER A 104 11.91 22.83 19.86
N GLY A 105 12.89 22.21 19.22
CA GLY A 105 13.28 20.79 19.45
C GLY A 105 12.13 19.77 19.34
N ARG A 106 10.98 20.19 18.81
CA ARG A 106 9.74 19.44 18.69
C ARG A 106 9.52 19.11 17.23
N VAL A 107 9.24 17.85 17.00
CA VAL A 107 9.05 17.21 15.71
C VAL A 107 7.57 16.88 15.61
N SER A 108 6.95 17.30 14.52
CA SER A 108 5.56 16.93 14.29
C SER A 108 5.45 15.50 13.74
N ARG A 109 4.34 14.83 14.00
CA ARG A 109 4.04 13.54 13.36
C ARG A 109 4.09 13.64 11.83
N VAL A 110 3.67 14.77 11.26
CA VAL A 110 3.65 15.01 9.81
C VAL A 110 5.07 14.99 9.24
N GLU A 111 6.03 15.63 9.91
CA GLU A 111 7.42 15.61 9.47
C GLU A 111 8.02 14.19 9.46
N LEU A 112 7.69 13.36 10.45
CA LEU A 112 8.10 11.96 10.44
C LEU A 112 7.48 11.22 9.25
N VAL A 113 6.18 11.41 8.98
CA VAL A 113 5.51 10.79 7.83
C VAL A 113 6.17 11.21 6.51
N ASP A 114 6.52 12.49 6.36
CA ASP A 114 7.17 13.01 5.16
C ASP A 114 8.54 12.38 4.87
N LEU A 115 9.29 12.00 5.93
CA LEU A 115 10.56 11.28 5.77
C LEU A 115 10.36 9.92 5.09
N PHE A 116 9.26 9.23 5.40
CA PHE A 116 8.93 7.92 4.81
C PHE A 116 8.14 8.02 3.51
N ALA A 117 7.35 9.09 3.33
CA ALA A 117 6.44 9.24 2.21
C ALA A 117 7.15 9.20 0.84
N LYS A 118 8.39 9.72 0.78
CA LYS A 118 9.21 9.68 -0.44
C LYS A 118 9.57 8.27 -0.92
N SER A 119 9.61 7.29 -0.01
CA SER A 119 10.02 5.91 -0.32
C SER A 119 8.85 4.92 -0.31
N LEU A 120 7.85 5.13 0.55
CA LEU A 120 6.76 4.16 0.76
C LEU A 120 5.39 4.67 0.29
N GLY A 121 5.29 5.94 -0.09
CA GLY A 121 4.03 6.64 -0.32
C GLY A 121 3.37 7.12 0.98
N ALA A 122 2.60 8.20 0.88
CA ALA A 122 2.01 8.89 2.05
C ALA A 122 1.13 7.98 2.92
N THR A 123 0.27 7.16 2.30
CA THR A 123 -0.66 6.28 3.03
C THR A 123 0.06 5.21 3.84
N SER A 124 1.06 4.55 3.25
CA SER A 124 1.85 3.53 3.92
C SER A 124 2.72 4.13 5.03
N ALA A 125 3.34 5.28 4.75
CA ALA A 125 4.14 6.03 5.71
C ALA A 125 3.30 6.41 6.94
N GLU A 126 2.09 6.94 6.74
CA GLU A 126 1.20 7.30 7.82
C GLU A 126 0.82 6.09 8.68
N ALA A 127 0.47 4.97 8.06
CA ALA A 127 0.09 3.75 8.76
C ALA A 127 1.22 3.18 9.62
N ILE A 128 2.45 3.18 9.09
CA ILE A 128 3.65 2.69 9.79
C ILE A 128 3.98 3.60 10.98
N VAL A 129 4.06 4.92 10.76
CA VAL A 129 4.36 5.88 11.83
C VAL A 129 3.30 5.84 12.92
N LYS A 130 2.01 5.79 12.56
CA LYS A 130 0.91 5.68 13.53
C LYS A 130 1.02 4.40 14.37
N ARG A 131 1.32 3.27 13.73
CA ARG A 131 1.48 1.99 14.44
C ARG A 131 2.67 2.01 15.40
N ALA A 132 3.80 2.59 14.98
CA ALA A 132 4.97 2.73 15.83
C ALA A 132 4.70 3.64 17.03
N MET A 133 4.07 4.80 16.82
CA MET A 133 3.68 5.73 17.89
C MET A 133 2.77 5.09 18.95
N LEU A 134 1.83 4.25 18.51
CA LEU A 134 0.96 3.50 19.43
C LEU A 134 1.75 2.52 20.31
N ARG A 135 2.79 1.89 19.77
CA ARG A 135 3.63 0.95 20.53
C ARG A 135 4.57 1.64 21.50
N THR A 136 5.10 2.81 21.10
CA THR A 136 5.96 3.62 21.97
C THR A 136 5.18 4.40 23.03
N GLY A 137 3.83 4.34 23.01
CA GLY A 137 2.99 5.06 23.96
C GLY A 137 2.99 6.58 23.75
N LEU A 138 3.24 7.05 22.52
CA LEU A 138 3.37 8.46 22.18
C LEU A 138 2.21 8.92 21.28
N PRO A 139 0.99 9.12 21.80
CA PRO A 139 -0.17 9.50 20.99
C PRO A 139 -0.22 10.99 20.61
N GLY A 140 0.76 11.79 21.04
CA GLY A 140 0.76 13.24 20.85
C GLY A 140 0.99 13.68 19.39
N PRO A 141 0.45 14.84 18.96
CA PRO A 141 0.67 15.39 17.62
C PRO A 141 2.11 15.89 17.39
N THR A 142 2.80 16.23 18.48
CA THR A 142 4.18 16.69 18.50
C THR A 142 4.97 15.87 19.51
N MET A 143 6.23 15.60 19.21
CA MET A 143 7.14 14.84 20.06
C MET A 143 8.52 15.48 20.08
N THR A 144 9.29 15.24 21.13
CA THR A 144 10.69 15.68 21.21
C THR A 144 11.57 14.90 20.23
N ALA A 145 12.77 15.41 19.94
CA ALA A 145 13.73 14.69 19.10
C ALA A 145 14.08 13.28 19.61
N LYS A 146 14.15 13.10 20.93
CA LYS A 146 14.42 11.79 21.57
C LYS A 146 13.26 10.82 21.35
N GLU A 147 12.03 11.31 21.48
CA GLU A 147 10.82 10.52 21.23
C GLU A 147 10.70 10.15 19.74
N ALA A 148 11.04 11.08 18.84
CA ALA A 148 11.09 10.78 17.40
C ALA A 148 12.09 9.68 17.07
N THR A 149 13.30 9.68 17.67
CA THR A 149 14.24 8.58 17.48
C THR A 149 13.72 7.25 18.04
N LEU A 150 13.01 7.26 19.17
CA LEU A 150 12.40 6.03 19.71
C LEU A 150 11.34 5.46 18.75
N VAL A 151 10.54 6.32 18.11
CA VAL A 151 9.57 5.88 17.09
C VAL A 151 10.28 5.27 15.88
N LEU A 152 11.37 5.88 15.41
CA LEU A 152 12.17 5.35 14.30
C LEU A 152 12.81 4.00 14.65
N ASP A 153 13.32 3.84 15.86
CA ASP A 153 13.91 2.61 16.36
C ASP A 153 12.86 1.49 16.47
N ALA A 154 11.65 1.83 16.90
CA ALA A 154 10.53 0.89 16.93
C ALA A 154 10.20 0.37 15.52
N ILE A 155 10.21 1.23 14.50
CA ILE A 155 9.99 0.83 13.09
C ILE A 155 11.15 -0.02 12.57
N GLU A 156 12.39 0.34 12.90
CA GLU A 156 13.58 -0.43 12.52
C GLU A 156 13.52 -1.88 13.04
N ASN A 157 13.06 -2.05 14.28
CA ASN A 157 12.93 -3.36 14.91
C ASN A 157 11.83 -4.25 14.32
N GLU A 158 10.91 -3.72 13.51
CA GLU A 158 9.87 -4.54 12.82
C GLU A 158 10.44 -5.36 11.66
N GLY A 159 11.62 -5.00 11.15
CA GLY A 159 12.20 -5.61 9.97
C GLY A 159 11.47 -5.25 8.67
N GLY A 160 11.81 -5.95 7.59
CA GLY A 160 11.25 -5.72 6.26
C GLY A 160 11.64 -4.37 5.63
N VAL A 161 10.86 -3.94 4.63
CA VAL A 161 11.14 -2.71 3.87
C VAL A 161 11.01 -1.45 4.75
N GLY A 162 10.08 -1.45 5.71
CA GLY A 162 9.91 -0.35 6.66
C GLY A 162 11.16 -0.09 7.49
N ALA A 163 11.85 -1.16 7.94
CA ALA A 163 13.08 -1.04 8.71
C ALA A 163 14.24 -0.45 7.91
N ALA A 164 14.40 -0.87 6.64
CA ALA A 164 15.43 -0.30 5.77
C ALA A 164 15.21 1.21 5.57
N VAL A 165 13.96 1.63 5.33
CA VAL A 165 13.62 3.06 5.19
C VAL A 165 13.81 3.80 6.51
N ALA A 166 13.49 3.20 7.66
CA ALA A 166 13.67 3.80 8.98
C ALA A 166 15.14 4.13 9.27
N ARG A 167 16.08 3.27 8.89
CA ARG A 167 17.53 3.54 9.02
C ARG A 167 17.93 4.81 8.26
N PHE A 168 17.52 4.93 6.99
CA PHE A 168 17.81 6.12 6.19
C PHE A 168 17.09 7.37 6.74
N ALA A 169 15.84 7.23 7.17
CA ALA A 169 15.08 8.31 7.78
C ALA A 169 15.75 8.81 9.06
N LYS A 170 16.25 7.91 9.91
CA LYS A 170 16.98 8.21 11.15
C LYS A 170 18.27 8.97 10.89
N VAL A 171 19.06 8.57 9.87
CA VAL A 171 20.26 9.32 9.47
C VAL A 171 19.90 10.74 9.03
N ARG A 172 18.91 10.90 8.15
CA ARG A 172 18.46 12.22 7.68
C ARG A 172 17.91 13.08 8.80
N PHE A 173 17.18 12.48 9.72
CA PHE A 173 16.60 13.14 10.87
C PHE A 173 17.71 13.66 11.81
N LEU A 174 18.70 12.83 12.14
CA LEU A 174 19.85 13.23 12.96
C LEU A 174 20.67 14.35 12.34
N LEU A 175 20.80 14.37 11.00
CA LEU A 175 21.46 15.46 10.28
C LEU A 175 20.65 16.77 10.29
N LYS A 176 19.32 16.71 10.40
CA LYS A 176 18.44 17.90 10.42
C LYS A 176 18.33 18.52 11.82
N VAL A 177 18.45 17.71 12.87
CA VAL A 177 18.24 18.12 14.28
C VAL A 177 19.53 18.61 14.95
N ARG A 178 20.68 18.41 14.30
CA ARG A 178 21.99 18.89 14.76
C ARG A 178 22.23 20.34 14.37
#